data_AF-A0A379FI97-F1
#
_entry.id   AF-A0A379FI97-F1
#
_cell.length_a   1.000
_cell.length_b   1.000
_cell.length_c   1.000
_cell.angle_alpha   90.00
_cell.angle_beta   90.00
_cell.angle_gamma   90.00
#
_symmetry.space_group_name_H-M   'P 1'
#
loop_
_entity.id
_entity.type
_entity.pdbx_description
1 polymer ?
#
loop_
_entity_poly.entity_id
_entity_poly.type
_entity_poly.pdbx_seq_one_letter_code
_entity_poly.pdbx_strand_id
1 'polypeptide(L)'
;MIKNVISPEFNEEGRALRRVRSFVRRQGRLTPRQEQALEKQWPIFGIEYQPEPIDFSQVFGRNAPVVLEIGFGMGASLVTMAKNSPENNYFGIEVHAPGVGACLASAQEENISNLRVMCHDAIEVLNHMIPDNSLQMVQLFFPDPWHKARHNKRRIVQVPFAELILTKLAPNGVFHMATDWEPYA
;
A
#
# COMPACT_ATOMS: atom_id res chain seq x y z
N MET A 1 12.26 10.23 -8.12
CA MET A 1 11.72 11.01 -6.98
C MET A 1 10.20 10.96 -7.08
N ILE A 2 9.53 10.31 -6.12
CA ILE A 2 8.09 9.98 -6.17
C ILE A 2 7.25 11.27 -6.11
N LYS A 3 6.91 11.84 -7.27
CA LYS A 3 6.18 13.11 -7.36
C LYS A 3 4.68 12.90 -7.39
N ASN A 4 4.21 11.91 -8.14
CA ASN A 4 2.79 11.59 -8.30
C ASN A 4 2.50 10.23 -7.66
N VAL A 5 1.45 10.18 -6.85
CA VAL A 5 0.94 8.96 -6.21
C VAL A 5 -0.52 8.72 -6.62
N ILE A 6 -0.97 9.41 -7.67
CA ILE A 6 -2.31 9.34 -8.24
C ILE A 6 -2.18 9.57 -9.74
N SER A 7 -3.10 8.99 -10.51
CA SER A 7 -3.28 9.30 -11.92
C SER A 7 -4.27 10.47 -12.06
N PRO A 8 -3.92 11.56 -12.75
CA PRO A 8 -4.85 12.66 -12.97
C PRO A 8 -5.96 12.22 -13.94
N GLU A 9 -7.22 12.39 -13.52
CA GLU A 9 -8.39 12.22 -14.39
C GLU A 9 -8.95 13.60 -14.76
N PHE A 10 -9.42 13.73 -16.00
CA PHE A 10 -9.99 14.97 -16.52
C PHE A 10 -11.43 14.74 -16.98
N ASN A 11 -12.29 15.73 -16.82
CA ASN A 11 -13.62 15.73 -17.42
C ASN A 11 -13.55 15.99 -18.93
N GLU A 12 -14.69 15.94 -19.63
CA GLU A 12 -14.80 16.23 -21.06
C GLU A 12 -14.28 17.64 -21.45
N GLU A 13 -14.27 18.58 -20.50
CA GLU A 13 -13.74 19.94 -20.67
C GLU A 13 -12.23 20.06 -20.35
N GLY A 14 -11.53 18.95 -20.09
CA GLY A 14 -10.11 18.94 -19.76
C GLY A 14 -9.76 19.44 -18.35
N ARG A 15 -10.73 19.55 -17.44
CA ARG A 15 -10.54 19.95 -16.05
C ARG A 15 -10.31 18.74 -15.15
N ALA A 16 -9.31 18.84 -14.27
CA ALA A 16 -8.98 17.76 -13.34
C ALA A 16 -10.14 17.46 -12.37
N LEU A 17 -10.57 16.20 -12.31
CA LEU A 17 -11.59 15.73 -11.38
C LEU A 17 -11.04 15.65 -9.96
N ARG A 18 -11.73 16.29 -9.00
CA ARG A 18 -11.40 16.17 -7.56
C ARG A 18 -12.22 15.06 -6.92
N ARG A 19 -11.56 13.94 -6.62
CA ARG A 19 -12.14 12.85 -5.81
C ARG A 19 -11.94 13.10 -4.32
N VAL A 20 -12.89 12.64 -3.50
CA VAL A 20 -12.71 12.56 -2.04
C VAL A 20 -11.66 11.50 -1.77
N ARG A 21 -10.62 11.85 -1.03
CA ARG A 21 -9.49 10.96 -0.74
C ARG A 21 -9.56 10.46 0.68
N SER A 22 -9.06 9.24 0.88
CA SER A 22 -8.99 8.63 2.20
C SER A 22 -7.74 8.99 3.00
N PHE A 23 -6.72 9.54 2.34
CA PHE A 23 -5.42 9.91 2.91
C PHE A 23 -5.15 11.41 2.80
N VAL A 24 -4.23 11.89 3.64
CA VAL A 24 -3.67 13.25 3.55
C VAL A 24 -2.16 13.19 3.43
N ARG A 25 -1.61 13.68 2.32
CA ARG A 25 -0.14 13.83 2.19
C ARG A 25 0.33 15.08 2.93
N ARG A 26 0.77 14.91 4.18
CA ARG A 26 1.65 15.88 4.85
C ARG A 26 3.09 15.46 4.58
N GLN A 27 3.67 15.95 3.48
CA GLN A 27 5.08 15.67 3.20
C GLN A 27 5.96 16.41 4.21
N GLY A 28 6.45 15.68 5.21
CA GLY A 28 7.60 16.12 5.99
C GLY A 28 8.88 16.06 5.15
N ARG A 29 9.96 16.66 5.64
CA ARG A 29 11.28 16.50 5.03
C ARG A 29 11.73 15.04 5.17
N LEU A 30 12.30 14.48 4.10
CA LEU A 30 13.00 13.20 4.17
C LEU A 30 14.24 13.36 5.05
N THR A 31 14.52 12.36 5.88
CA THR A 31 15.84 12.26 6.52
C THR A 31 16.87 11.77 5.48
N PRO A 32 18.17 12.05 5.67
CA PRO A 32 19.21 11.57 4.75
C PRO A 32 19.17 10.04 4.55
N ARG A 33 18.87 9.29 5.62
CA ARG A 33 18.71 7.84 5.58
C ARG A 33 17.53 7.40 4.72
N GLN A 34 16.37 8.05 4.85
CA GLN A 34 15.19 7.75 4.02
C GLN A 34 15.43 8.09 2.55
N GLU A 35 16.06 9.22 2.27
CA GLU A 35 16.39 9.65 0.92
C GLU A 35 17.36 8.66 0.25
N GLN A 36 18.44 8.30 0.95
CA GLN A 36 19.40 7.33 0.45
C GLN A 36 18.77 5.94 0.25
N ALA A 37 17.87 5.52 1.14
CA ALA A 37 17.15 4.25 0.99
C ALA A 37 16.21 4.27 -0.22
N LEU A 38 15.46 5.35 -0.43
CA LEU A 38 14.64 5.53 -1.63
C LEU A 38 15.49 5.51 -2.91
N GLU A 39 16.69 6.06 -2.90
CA GLU A 39 17.56 6.03 -4.07
C GLU A 39 18.14 4.64 -4.33
N LYS A 40 18.71 4.01 -3.30
CA LYS A 40 19.50 2.78 -3.45
C LYS A 40 18.68 1.50 -3.44
N GLN A 41 17.57 1.48 -2.69
CA GLN A 41 16.79 0.26 -2.45
C GLN A 41 15.53 0.19 -3.31
N TRP A 42 15.04 1.32 -3.84
CA TRP A 42 13.88 1.31 -4.74
C TRP A 42 14.08 0.43 -5.98
N PRO A 43 15.24 0.37 -6.65
CA PRO A 43 15.43 -0.55 -7.78
C PRO A 43 15.30 -2.05 -7.42
N ILE A 44 15.38 -2.40 -6.13
CA ILE A 44 15.32 -3.79 -5.65
C ILE A 44 13.92 -4.13 -5.13
N PHE A 45 13.34 -3.22 -4.34
CA PHE A 45 12.09 -3.45 -3.61
C PHE A 45 10.89 -2.71 -4.21
N GLY A 46 11.13 -1.60 -4.90
CA GLY A 46 10.10 -0.71 -5.42
C GLY A 46 9.44 -1.30 -6.67
N ILE A 47 8.13 -1.13 -6.76
CA ILE A 47 7.34 -1.41 -7.95
C ILE A 47 6.72 -0.09 -8.42
N GLU A 48 6.94 0.25 -9.69
CA GLU A 48 6.34 1.43 -10.30
C GLU A 48 4.88 1.16 -10.65
N TYR A 49 4.05 2.19 -10.57
CA TYR A 49 2.65 2.07 -10.95
C TYR A 49 2.50 1.94 -12.46
N GLN A 50 1.63 1.03 -12.87
CA GLN A 50 1.20 0.82 -14.25
C GLN A 50 -0.28 0.46 -14.27
N PRO A 51 -1.06 0.89 -15.27
CA PRO A 51 -2.50 0.60 -15.35
C PRO A 51 -2.76 -0.81 -15.91
N GLU A 52 -2.04 -1.82 -15.41
CA GLU A 52 -2.17 -3.21 -15.85
C GLU A 52 -1.85 -4.20 -14.71
N PRO A 53 -2.49 -5.38 -14.71
CA PRO A 53 -2.28 -6.38 -13.66
C PRO A 53 -0.82 -6.82 -13.53
N ILE A 54 -0.32 -6.94 -12.30
CA ILE A 54 1.01 -7.47 -12.02
C ILE A 54 1.00 -9.00 -11.93
N ASP A 55 2.10 -9.62 -12.35
CA ASP A 55 2.38 -11.02 -12.10
C ASP A 55 3.24 -11.14 -10.83
N PHE A 56 2.62 -11.53 -9.72
CA PHE A 56 3.33 -11.71 -8.44
C PHE A 56 4.41 -12.78 -8.52
N SER A 57 4.19 -13.86 -9.27
CA SER A 57 5.15 -14.94 -9.41
C SER A 57 6.42 -14.46 -10.11
N GLN A 58 6.27 -13.61 -11.13
CA GLN A 58 7.39 -12.96 -11.79
C GLN A 58 8.09 -11.94 -10.88
N VAL A 59 7.32 -11.08 -10.20
CA VAL A 59 7.83 -10.03 -9.30
C VAL A 59 8.67 -10.59 -8.15
N PHE A 60 8.22 -11.70 -7.56
CA PHE A 60 8.91 -12.37 -6.45
C PHE A 60 9.84 -13.50 -6.91
N GLY A 61 9.82 -13.89 -8.18
CA GLY A 61 10.60 -15.00 -8.73
C GLY A 61 10.19 -16.37 -8.17
N ARG A 62 8.98 -16.49 -7.57
CA ARG A 62 8.46 -17.72 -6.97
C ARG A 62 6.95 -17.67 -6.80
N ASN A 63 6.34 -18.85 -6.68
CA ASN A 63 4.94 -19.00 -6.29
C ASN A 63 4.83 -19.15 -4.77
N ALA A 64 4.23 -18.17 -4.09
CA ALA A 64 3.97 -18.20 -2.66
C ALA A 64 2.76 -17.32 -2.33
N PRO A 65 2.07 -17.55 -1.20
CA PRO A 65 0.95 -16.70 -0.77
C PRO A 65 1.37 -15.24 -0.67
N VAL A 66 0.51 -14.33 -1.13
CA VAL A 66 0.79 -12.88 -1.10
C VAL A 66 -0.04 -12.22 -0.01
N VAL A 67 0.65 -11.49 0.87
CA VAL A 67 0.07 -10.63 1.90
C VAL A 67 0.25 -9.18 1.48
N LEU A 68 -0.85 -8.43 1.40
CA LEU A 68 -0.85 -7.00 1.10
C LEU A 68 -1.04 -6.19 2.38
N GLU A 69 -0.20 -5.18 2.64
CA GLU A 69 -0.42 -4.18 3.68
C GLU A 69 -0.68 -2.79 3.04
N ILE A 70 -1.87 -2.23 3.28
CA ILE A 70 -2.27 -0.91 2.79
C ILE A 70 -2.00 0.13 3.87
N GLY A 71 -1.26 1.18 3.52
CA GLY A 71 -0.90 2.26 4.45
C GLY A 71 0.07 1.78 5.53
N PHE A 72 1.13 1.06 5.14
CA PHE A 72 2.07 0.44 6.09
C PHE A 72 2.87 1.46 6.94
N GLY A 73 2.74 2.77 6.67
CA GLY A 73 3.42 3.82 7.41
C GLY A 73 4.94 3.69 7.30
N MET A 74 5.62 3.47 8.41
CA MET A 74 7.08 3.27 8.43
C MET A 74 7.51 1.83 8.11
N GLY A 75 6.56 0.90 7.95
CA GLY A 75 6.81 -0.48 7.52
C GLY A 75 7.32 -1.43 8.61
N ALA A 76 7.25 -1.04 9.89
CA ALA A 76 7.74 -1.88 11.00
C ALA A 76 6.97 -3.21 11.10
N SER A 77 5.64 -3.17 10.98
CA SER A 77 4.79 -4.37 10.87
C SER A 77 5.20 -5.21 9.67
N LEU A 78 5.17 -4.61 8.48
CA LEU A 78 5.48 -5.25 7.21
C LEU A 78 6.83 -5.99 7.19
N VAL A 79 7.90 -5.32 7.61
CA VAL A 79 9.25 -5.89 7.65
C VAL A 79 9.35 -7.02 8.68
N THR A 80 8.72 -6.84 9.85
CA THR A 80 8.70 -7.88 10.89
C THR A 80 8.00 -9.15 10.40
N MET A 81 6.86 -9.02 9.71
CA MET A 81 6.14 -10.17 9.13
C MET A 81 6.94 -10.83 8.00
N ALA A 82 7.54 -10.02 7.11
CA ALA A 82 8.40 -10.51 6.03
C ALA A 82 9.57 -11.33 6.56
N LYS A 83 10.22 -10.86 7.63
CA LYS A 83 11.32 -11.56 8.30
C LYS A 83 10.90 -12.88 8.95
N ASN A 84 9.76 -12.88 9.64
CA ASN A 84 9.32 -14.02 10.45
C ASN A 84 8.61 -15.11 9.66
N SER A 85 8.15 -14.81 8.45
CA SER A 85 7.46 -15.75 7.56
C SER A 85 8.04 -15.69 6.15
N PRO A 86 9.29 -16.15 5.95
CA PRO A 86 9.99 -16.10 4.67
C PRO A 86 9.31 -16.92 3.57
N GLU A 87 8.42 -17.85 3.91
CA GLU A 87 7.59 -18.64 2.99
C GLU A 87 6.51 -17.81 2.27
N ASN A 88 6.11 -16.65 2.81
CA ASN A 88 5.12 -15.76 2.21
C ASN A 88 5.77 -14.61 1.45
N ASN A 89 5.05 -14.06 0.49
CA ASN A 89 5.40 -12.82 -0.21
C ASN A 89 4.64 -11.64 0.40
N TYR A 90 5.31 -10.49 0.54
CA TYR A 90 4.74 -9.29 1.13
C TYR A 90 4.75 -8.13 0.15
N PHE A 91 3.60 -7.48 0.01
CA PHE A 91 3.43 -6.31 -0.83
C PHE A 91 2.89 -5.15 -0.01
N GLY A 92 3.62 -4.04 0.04
CA GLY A 92 3.22 -2.85 0.79
C GLY A 92 2.81 -1.70 -0.12
N ILE A 93 1.74 -0.98 0.21
CA ILE A 93 1.37 0.27 -0.47
C ILE A 93 1.38 1.43 0.53
N GLU A 94 2.12 2.49 0.25
CA GLU A 94 2.19 3.68 1.09
C GLU A 94 2.38 4.96 0.26
N VAL A 95 1.51 5.95 0.41
CA VAL A 95 1.54 7.24 -0.33
C VAL A 95 2.53 8.27 0.24
N HIS A 96 3.06 8.02 1.44
CA HIS A 96 4.02 8.85 2.16
C HIS A 96 5.46 8.38 1.94
N ALA A 97 6.19 9.07 1.07
CA ALA A 97 7.59 8.76 0.75
C ALA A 97 8.53 8.62 1.97
N PRO A 98 8.43 9.40 3.07
CA PRO A 98 9.24 9.16 4.25
C PRO A 98 9.02 7.79 4.90
N GLY A 99 7.76 7.32 4.91
CA GLY A 99 7.40 5.98 5.40
C GLY A 99 7.97 4.88 4.52
N VAL A 100 7.84 5.03 3.20
CA VAL A 100 8.46 4.15 2.20
C VAL A 100 9.97 4.07 2.40
N GLY A 101 10.67 5.20 2.52
CA GLY A 101 12.12 5.22 2.74
C GLY A 101 12.54 4.55 4.05
N ALA A 102 11.74 4.69 5.12
CA ALA A 102 11.99 4.00 6.38
C ALA A 102 11.82 2.47 6.24
N CYS A 103 10.75 2.03 5.56
CA CYS A 103 10.49 0.63 5.28
C CYS A 103 11.62 0.00 4.46
N LEU A 104 12.05 0.67 3.39
CA LEU A 104 13.17 0.22 2.54
C LEU A 104 14.49 0.10 3.31
N ALA A 105 14.80 1.09 4.16
CA ALA A 105 16.00 1.03 4.99
C ALA A 105 15.97 -0.17 5.94
N SER A 106 14.83 -0.40 6.60
CA SER A 106 14.66 -1.53 7.52
C SER A 106 14.69 -2.88 6.80
N ALA A 107 14.05 -2.99 5.63
CA ALA A 107 14.08 -4.20 4.81
C ALA A 107 15.51 -4.56 4.37
N GLN A 108 16.32 -3.57 4.01
CA GLN A 108 17.71 -3.77 3.66
C GLN A 108 18.56 -4.22 4.87
N GLU A 109 18.40 -3.57 6.03
CA GLU A 109 19.14 -3.94 7.26
C GLU A 109 18.82 -5.38 7.69
N GLU A 110 17.56 -5.79 7.54
CA GLU A 110 17.08 -7.12 7.91
C GLU A 110 17.27 -8.18 6.81
N ASN A 111 17.90 -7.82 5.69
CA ASN A 111 18.15 -8.70 4.52
C ASN A 111 16.88 -9.39 3.99
N ILE A 112 15.78 -8.64 3.94
CA ILE A 112 14.49 -9.14 3.44
C ILE A 112 14.56 -9.35 1.92
N SER A 113 14.07 -10.50 1.44
CA SER A 113 14.02 -10.83 0.01
C SER A 113 12.60 -10.98 -0.54
N ASN A 114 11.64 -11.26 0.35
CA ASN A 114 10.23 -11.56 0.08
C ASN A 114 9.30 -10.33 0.23
N LEU A 115 9.83 -9.12 0.10
CA LEU A 115 9.07 -7.86 0.22
C LEU A 115 9.17 -7.03 -1.05
N ARG A 116 8.07 -6.41 -1.46
CA ARG A 116 8.01 -5.35 -2.47
C ARG A 116 7.10 -4.22 -1.99
N VAL A 117 7.39 -2.98 -2.40
CA VAL A 117 6.63 -1.80 -1.98
C VAL A 117 6.24 -0.92 -3.16
N MET A 118 5.12 -0.23 -3.04
CA MET A 118 4.67 0.81 -3.95
C MET A 118 4.45 2.12 -3.22
N CYS A 119 4.67 3.22 -3.94
CA CYS A 119 4.30 4.55 -3.49
C CYS A 119 3.25 5.16 -4.41
N HIS A 120 2.02 4.69 -4.23
CA HIS A 120 0.87 5.08 -5.05
C HIS A 120 -0.42 4.97 -4.24
N ASP A 121 -1.50 5.59 -4.70
CA ASP A 121 -2.83 5.42 -4.16
C ASP A 121 -3.26 3.96 -4.24
N ALA A 122 -3.66 3.41 -3.09
CA ALA A 122 -3.99 2.00 -2.96
C ALA A 122 -5.25 1.62 -3.74
N ILE A 123 -6.21 2.54 -3.92
CA ILE A 123 -7.43 2.26 -4.70
C ILE A 123 -7.07 2.10 -6.17
N GLU A 124 -6.22 2.95 -6.73
CA GLU A 124 -5.73 2.80 -8.11
C GLU A 124 -4.94 1.50 -8.30
N VAL A 125 -4.04 1.17 -7.35
CA VAL A 125 -3.28 -0.08 -7.40
C VAL A 125 -4.21 -1.30 -7.33
N LEU A 126 -5.18 -1.31 -6.41
CA LEU A 126 -6.16 -2.41 -6.31
C LEU A 126 -6.98 -2.57 -7.59
N ASN A 127 -7.45 -1.47 -8.19
CA ASN A 127 -8.29 -1.54 -9.38
C ASN A 127 -7.52 -2.00 -10.63
N HIS A 128 -6.28 -1.56 -10.79
CA HIS A 128 -5.56 -1.75 -12.06
C HIS A 128 -4.47 -2.82 -12.01
N MET A 129 -3.79 -2.95 -10.87
CA MET A 129 -2.59 -3.80 -10.76
C MET A 129 -2.85 -5.11 -10.04
N ILE A 130 -3.70 -5.12 -9.02
CA ILE A 130 -3.92 -6.35 -8.24
C ILE A 130 -4.88 -7.28 -8.99
N PRO A 131 -4.45 -8.49 -9.41
CA PRO A 131 -5.35 -9.46 -10.01
C PRO A 131 -6.43 -9.90 -9.03
N ASP A 132 -7.58 -10.33 -9.55
CA ASP A 132 -8.63 -10.91 -8.70
C ASP A 132 -8.18 -12.26 -8.14
N ASN A 133 -8.64 -12.60 -6.94
CA ASN A 133 -8.32 -13.85 -6.24
C ASN A 133 -6.82 -14.13 -6.01
N SER A 134 -5.96 -13.12 -6.01
CA SER A 134 -4.49 -13.31 -5.91
C SER A 134 -3.92 -13.13 -4.52
N LEU A 135 -4.67 -12.55 -3.58
CA LEU A 135 -4.17 -12.21 -2.24
C LEU A 135 -4.67 -13.19 -1.19
N GLN A 136 -3.76 -13.71 -0.36
CA GLN A 136 -4.13 -14.56 0.78
C GLN A 136 -4.60 -13.71 1.96
N MET A 137 -4.05 -12.51 2.12
CA MET A 137 -4.45 -11.59 3.17
C MET A 137 -4.27 -10.14 2.72
N VAL A 138 -5.21 -9.29 3.13
CA VAL A 138 -5.08 -7.83 3.08
C VAL A 138 -5.07 -7.32 4.51
N GLN A 139 -4.13 -6.44 4.82
CA GLN A 139 -3.96 -5.80 6.10
C GLN A 139 -4.18 -4.30 5.98
N LEU A 140 -4.92 -3.75 6.93
CA LEU A 140 -5.18 -2.32 7.05
C LEU A 140 -5.11 -1.91 8.53
N PHE A 141 -3.94 -1.46 8.95
CA PHE A 141 -3.69 -1.14 10.35
C PHE A 141 -3.70 0.36 10.57
N PHE A 142 -4.52 0.80 11.53
CA PHE A 142 -4.65 2.19 11.96
C PHE A 142 -4.87 3.18 10.81
N PRO A 143 -5.82 2.93 9.87
CA PRO A 143 -6.12 3.88 8.82
C PRO A 143 -6.64 5.20 9.41
N ASP A 144 -6.43 6.32 8.69
CA ASP A 144 -6.87 7.66 9.12
C ASP A 144 -8.31 7.63 9.68
N PRO A 145 -8.52 7.90 10.99
CA PRO A 145 -9.80 7.63 11.65
C PRO A 145 -10.86 8.70 11.38
N TRP A 146 -10.44 9.87 10.89
CA TRP A 146 -11.31 10.99 10.51
C TRP A 146 -12.38 11.36 11.56
N HIS A 147 -11.95 11.65 12.80
CA HIS A 147 -12.81 11.88 13.97
C HIS A 147 -13.99 12.86 13.81
N LYS A 148 -13.94 13.78 12.85
CA LYS A 148 -15.01 14.78 12.65
C LYS A 148 -16.09 14.18 11.76
N ALA A 149 -17.35 14.20 12.19
CA ALA A 149 -18.50 13.67 11.43
C ALA A 149 -18.54 14.10 9.94
N ARG A 150 -18.23 15.37 9.66
CA ARG A 150 -18.14 15.91 8.29
C ARG A 150 -17.07 15.27 7.40
N HIS A 151 -16.14 14.50 7.96
CA HIS A 151 -15.07 13.81 7.27
C HIS A 151 -15.30 12.30 7.18
N ASN A 152 -16.43 11.76 7.66
CA ASN A 152 -16.68 10.30 7.67
C ASN A 152 -16.58 9.67 6.27
N LYS A 153 -16.91 10.42 5.21
CA LYS A 153 -16.78 9.97 3.80
C LYS A 153 -15.33 9.85 3.31
N ARG A 154 -14.35 10.25 4.12
CA ARG A 154 -12.92 10.06 3.86
C ARG A 154 -12.38 8.80 4.53
N ARG A 155 -13.15 8.12 5.38
CA ARG A 155 -12.73 6.82 5.92
C ARG A 155 -12.62 5.84 4.76
N ILE A 156 -11.48 5.16 4.65
CA ILE A 156 -11.24 4.22 3.55
C ILE A 156 -12.18 3.01 3.63
N VAL A 157 -12.48 2.54 4.85
CA VAL A 157 -13.38 1.41 5.07
C VAL A 157 -14.81 1.90 4.84
N GLN A 158 -15.30 1.62 3.63
CA GLN A 158 -16.67 1.79 3.16
C GLN A 158 -17.05 0.54 2.36
N VAL A 159 -18.35 0.30 2.14
CA VAL A 159 -18.83 -0.88 1.41
C VAL A 159 -18.11 -1.08 0.07
N PRO A 160 -17.95 -0.08 -0.82
CA PRO A 160 -17.28 -0.30 -2.11
C PRO A 160 -15.80 -0.69 -1.97
N PHE A 161 -15.12 -0.20 -0.93
CA PHE A 161 -13.74 -0.60 -0.67
C PHE A 161 -13.66 -2.03 -0.14
N ALA A 162 -14.55 -2.42 0.78
CA ALA A 162 -14.60 -3.79 1.29
C ALA A 162 -14.96 -4.79 0.18
N GLU A 163 -15.89 -4.44 -0.73
CA GLU A 163 -16.21 -5.23 -1.91
C GLU A 163 -15.02 -5.35 -2.85
N LEU A 164 -14.30 -4.25 -3.11
CA LEU A 164 -13.07 -4.29 -3.90
C LEU A 164 -12.02 -5.21 -3.27
N ILE A 165 -11.81 -5.15 -1.95
CA ILE A 165 -10.88 -6.06 -1.26
C ILE A 165 -11.33 -7.51 -1.44
N LEU A 166 -12.63 -7.78 -1.30
CA LEU A 166 -13.19 -9.12 -1.47
C LEU A 166 -12.87 -9.71 -2.85
N THR A 167 -12.91 -8.92 -3.94
CA THR A 167 -12.57 -9.45 -5.28
C THR A 167 -11.09 -9.81 -5.42
N LYS A 168 -10.20 -9.17 -4.64
CA LYS A 168 -8.75 -9.42 -4.69
C LYS A 168 -8.31 -10.59 -3.82
N LEU A 169 -9.10 -10.95 -2.82
CA LEU A 169 -8.81 -12.08 -1.94
C LEU A 169 -9.06 -13.40 -2.65
N ALA A 170 -8.10 -14.32 -2.54
CA ALA A 170 -8.28 -15.72 -2.89
C ALA A 170 -9.38 -16.36 -2.01
N PRO A 171 -9.94 -17.53 -2.40
CA PRO A 171 -10.84 -18.27 -1.53
C PRO A 171 -10.22 -18.51 -0.14
N ASN A 172 -11.00 -18.25 0.91
CA ASN A 172 -10.54 -18.25 2.32
C ASN A 172 -9.48 -17.19 2.68
N GLY A 173 -9.25 -16.22 1.79
CA GLY A 173 -8.43 -15.05 2.07
C GLY A 173 -9.03 -14.20 3.18
N VAL A 174 -8.17 -13.49 3.91
CA VAL A 174 -8.58 -12.72 5.10
C VAL A 174 -8.38 -11.23 4.85
N PHE A 175 -9.39 -10.44 5.19
CA PHE A 175 -9.21 -8.99 5.36
C PHE A 175 -9.07 -8.68 6.85
N HIS A 176 -7.86 -8.31 7.29
CA HIS A 176 -7.54 -8.01 8.67
C HIS A 176 -7.32 -6.50 8.85
N MET A 177 -8.21 -5.87 9.61
CA MET A 177 -8.12 -4.45 9.94
C MET A 177 -7.98 -4.23 11.44
N ALA A 178 -7.27 -3.18 11.82
CA ALA A 178 -7.13 -2.75 13.21
C ALA A 178 -7.28 -1.23 13.32
N THR A 179 -7.88 -0.77 14.41
CA THR A 179 -7.99 0.65 14.75
C THR A 179 -7.95 0.83 16.26
N ASP A 180 -7.42 1.96 16.70
CA ASP A 180 -7.42 2.43 18.08
C ASP A 180 -8.58 3.42 18.35
N TRP A 181 -9.48 3.63 17.39
CA TRP A 181 -10.62 4.52 17.50
C TRP A 181 -11.94 3.77 17.49
N GLU A 182 -12.56 3.62 18.68
CA GLU A 182 -13.80 2.85 18.88
C GLU A 182 -14.95 3.24 17.93
N PRO A 183 -15.23 4.52 17.62
CA PRO A 183 -16.26 4.87 16.63
C PRO A 183 -15.96 4.45 15.16
N TYR A 184 -14.75 3.97 14.88
CA TYR A 184 -14.38 3.41 13.59
C TYR A 184 -14.35 1.88 13.58
N ALA A 185 -14.26 1.24 14.74
CA ALA A 185 -14.45 -0.21 14.89
C ALA A 185 -15.92 -0.60 14.67
#